data_AF-A0A955BCN6-F1
#
_entry.id   AF-A0A955BCN6-F1
#
_cell.length_a   1.000
_cell.length_b   1.000
_cell.length_c   1.000
_cell.angle_alpha   90.00
_cell.angle_beta   90.00
_cell.angle_gamma   90.00
#
_symmetry.space_group_name_H-M   'P 1'
#
loop_
_entity.id
_entity.type
_entity.pdbx_description
1 polymer ?
#
loop_
_entity_poly.entity_id
_entity_poly.type
_entity_poly.pdbx_seq_one_letter_code
_entity_poly.pdbx_strand_id
1 'polypeptide(L)'
;MFFSKRSWLLCALLLLMPVCWAVAQTGGKTVVRRAKWPKFDKRATQSVFLEDVFSKLEGERPANLVVAAKPAGGKPSGGGAAGASADVAPTGEWASIISPTTIEDEVKALKLVVDEAVTTPGKFAGNDYKTARREFSVLAMLFAIINTYDGDVRWKDQAAASRDVFARTAANAKVGTSQVYNEAKLRKQELQDLIGGAALPDRPASAQNDWSQICDRGPLMQRLETSLNTKLQPWTSNKAEFAKHSEELFHEAEITAAISAVLAKPGMEDGEDEDYAAFAKTMQKAARDIVDAVKLNNAEQASSAVGVINKACSECHELYRSS
;
A
#
# COMPACT_ATOMS: atom_id res chain seq x y z
N MET A 1 -0.04 -73.68 -30.55
CA MET A 1 0.85 -74.31 -29.55
C MET A 1 2.18 -73.57 -29.63
N PHE A 2 2.71 -72.84 -28.66
CA PHE A 2 2.65 -72.92 -27.20
C PHE A 2 2.62 -71.49 -26.63
N PHE A 3 1.54 -71.08 -25.95
CA PHE A 3 1.60 -69.91 -25.07
C PHE A 3 2.07 -70.38 -23.69
N SER A 4 3.19 -69.82 -23.25
CA SER A 4 3.92 -70.20 -22.04
C SER A 4 3.16 -69.84 -20.77
N LYS A 5 3.07 -70.80 -19.84
CA LYS A 5 2.46 -70.67 -18.51
C LYS A 5 3.07 -69.55 -17.63
N ARG A 6 4.17 -68.91 -18.05
CA ARG A 6 4.80 -67.79 -17.34
C ARG A 6 4.12 -66.43 -17.54
N SER A 7 3.33 -66.24 -18.59
CA SER A 7 2.60 -64.97 -18.82
C SER A 7 1.37 -64.79 -17.95
N TRP A 8 0.81 -65.88 -17.40
CA TRP A 8 -0.42 -65.81 -16.60
C TRP A 8 -0.19 -65.37 -15.15
N LEU A 9 0.99 -65.65 -14.58
CA LEU A 9 1.35 -65.27 -13.21
C LEU A 9 1.69 -63.76 -13.08
N LEU A 10 2.19 -63.13 -14.15
CA LEU A 10 2.51 -61.70 -14.14
C LEU A 10 1.28 -60.80 -14.32
N CYS A 11 0.25 -61.24 -15.05
CA CYS A 11 -1.01 -60.50 -15.15
C CYS A 11 -1.88 -60.60 -13.87
N ALA A 12 -1.78 -61.69 -13.13
CA ALA A 12 -2.55 -61.85 -11.88
C ALA A 12 -2.03 -60.95 -10.73
N LEU A 13 -0.73 -60.61 -10.72
CA LEU A 13 -0.15 -59.74 -9.70
C LEU A 13 -0.38 -58.23 -9.95
N LEU A 14 -0.61 -57.84 -11.21
CA LEU A 14 -0.89 -56.44 -11.59
C LEU A 14 -2.36 -56.03 -11.38
N LEU A 15 -3.29 -56.99 -11.23
CA LEU A 15 -4.70 -56.70 -10.96
C LEU A 15 -5.07 -56.65 -9.47
N LEU A 16 -4.15 -57.02 -8.56
CA LEU A 16 -4.37 -56.97 -7.10
C LEU A 16 -3.78 -55.71 -6.43
N MET A 17 -2.94 -54.94 -7.12
CA MET A 17 -2.36 -53.71 -6.58
C MET A 17 -3.30 -52.48 -6.48
N PRO A 18 -4.40 -52.32 -7.22
CA PRO A 18 -5.29 -51.16 -7.03
C PRO A 18 -6.18 -51.28 -5.78
N VAL A 19 -6.42 -52.50 -5.28
CA VAL A 19 -7.39 -52.74 -4.19
C VAL A 19 -6.79 -52.38 -2.82
N CYS A 20 -5.47 -52.49 -2.64
CA CYS A 20 -4.82 -52.12 -1.37
C CYS A 20 -4.66 -50.60 -1.17
N TRP A 21 -4.75 -49.78 -2.22
CA TRP A 21 -4.69 -48.32 -2.09
C TRP A 21 -6.06 -47.67 -1.83
N ALA A 22 -7.16 -48.34 -2.20
CA ALA A 22 -8.51 -47.83 -1.95
C ALA A 22 -8.97 -47.96 -0.49
N VAL A 23 -8.33 -48.84 0.31
CA VAL A 23 -8.68 -49.05 1.74
C VAL A 23 -7.84 -48.16 2.68
N ALA A 24 -6.80 -47.48 2.18
CA ALA A 24 -5.95 -46.61 3.00
C ALA A 24 -6.41 -45.13 3.07
N GLN A 25 -7.47 -44.74 2.35
CA GLN A 25 -7.99 -43.37 2.33
C GLN A 25 -9.33 -43.18 3.07
N THR A 26 -9.87 -44.20 3.72
CA THR A 26 -10.97 -44.03 4.69
C THR A 26 -10.41 -43.66 6.08
N GLY A 27 -9.52 -42.67 6.12
CA GLY A 27 -9.21 -41.95 7.33
C GLY A 27 -10.50 -41.35 7.86
N GLY A 28 -11.07 -41.98 8.89
CA GLY A 28 -12.32 -41.56 9.51
C GLY A 28 -12.26 -40.06 9.77
N LYS A 29 -13.21 -39.31 9.21
CA LYS A 29 -13.43 -37.92 9.57
C LYS A 29 -13.64 -37.89 11.07
N THR A 30 -12.62 -37.50 11.83
CA THR A 30 -12.79 -37.14 13.22
C THR A 30 -13.84 -36.06 13.25
N VAL A 31 -15.01 -36.40 13.79
CA VAL A 31 -16.07 -35.43 14.04
C VAL A 31 -15.46 -34.42 15.00
N VAL A 32 -15.02 -33.27 14.48
CA VAL A 32 -14.53 -32.17 15.30
C VAL A 32 -15.70 -31.74 16.16
N ARG A 33 -15.69 -32.21 17.41
CA ARG A 33 -16.70 -31.85 18.40
C ARG A 33 -16.46 -30.39 18.76
N ARG A 34 -17.09 -29.49 18.01
CA ARG A 34 -17.04 -28.05 18.31
C ARG A 34 -17.52 -27.86 19.75
N ALA A 35 -16.74 -27.11 20.53
CA ALA A 35 -17.14 -26.73 21.88
C ALA A 35 -18.53 -26.08 21.82
N LYS A 36 -19.42 -26.48 22.73
CA LYS A 36 -20.71 -25.79 22.88
C LYS A 36 -20.43 -24.36 23.32
N TRP A 37 -21.14 -23.41 22.72
CA TRP A 37 -21.06 -22.01 23.10
C TRP A 37 -21.32 -21.86 24.60
N PRO A 38 -20.49 -21.09 25.32
CA PRO A 38 -20.76 -20.80 26.72
C PRO A 38 -22.11 -20.08 26.83
N LYS A 39 -22.95 -20.56 27.73
CA LYS A 39 -24.18 -19.86 28.08
C LYS A 39 -23.84 -18.85 29.16
N PHE A 40 -23.86 -17.57 28.80
CA PHE A 40 -23.69 -16.50 29.77
C PHE A 40 -24.99 -16.32 30.56
N ASP A 41 -24.90 -16.39 31.89
CA ASP A 41 -26.00 -16.04 32.77
C ASP A 41 -26.14 -14.52 32.81
N LYS A 42 -27.29 -14.01 32.33
CA LYS A 42 -27.57 -12.57 32.26
C LYS A 42 -27.46 -11.90 33.63
N ARG A 43 -27.80 -12.59 34.73
CA ARG A 43 -27.66 -12.02 36.08
C ARG A 43 -26.20 -11.86 36.51
N ALA A 44 -25.32 -12.73 36.02
CA ALA A 44 -23.89 -12.65 36.32
C ALA A 44 -23.20 -11.54 35.52
N THR A 45 -23.68 -11.22 34.32
CA THR A 45 -23.05 -10.22 33.43
C THR A 45 -23.61 -8.82 33.59
N GLN A 46 -24.84 -8.63 34.10
CA GLN A 46 -25.47 -7.31 34.25
C GLN A 46 -24.78 -6.37 35.27
N SER A 47 -24.00 -6.91 36.21
CA SER A 47 -23.23 -6.10 37.18
C SER A 47 -21.86 -5.65 36.63
N VAL A 48 -21.38 -6.27 35.56
CA VAL A 48 -20.05 -6.03 34.97
C VAL A 48 -20.17 -5.35 33.60
N PHE A 49 -21.22 -5.66 32.84
CA PHE A 49 -21.51 -5.10 31.53
C PHE A 49 -22.85 -4.37 31.57
N LEU A 50 -22.82 -3.07 31.31
CA LEU A 50 -24.01 -2.26 31.11
C LEU A 50 -24.72 -2.74 29.84
N GLU A 51 -26.05 -2.92 29.90
CA GLU A 51 -26.84 -3.28 28.71
C GLU A 51 -26.80 -2.18 27.64
N ASP A 52 -26.65 -0.92 28.07
CA ASP A 52 -26.41 0.23 27.20
C ASP A 52 -25.48 1.22 27.91
N VAL A 53 -24.25 1.32 27.40
CA VAL A 53 -23.21 2.22 27.93
C VAL A 53 -23.63 3.68 27.78
N PHE A 54 -24.41 4.03 26.75
CA PHE A 54 -24.83 5.41 26.49
C PHE A 54 -25.94 5.88 27.43
N SER A 55 -26.71 4.96 28.01
CA SER A 55 -27.75 5.27 29.00
C SER A 55 -27.21 5.83 30.33
N LYS A 56 -25.88 5.74 30.54
CA LYS A 56 -25.19 6.23 31.74
C LYS A 56 -24.24 7.40 31.45
N LEU A 57 -24.19 7.89 30.22
CA LEU A 57 -23.40 9.06 29.86
C LEU A 57 -24.25 10.32 30.04
N GLU A 58 -23.89 11.15 31.01
CA GLU A 58 -24.47 12.48 31.22
C GLU A 58 -23.55 13.55 30.61
N GLY A 59 -24.09 14.37 29.71
CA GLY A 59 -23.37 15.45 29.02
C GLY A 59 -23.67 15.53 27.52
N GLU A 60 -23.43 16.70 26.91
CA GLU A 60 -23.63 16.90 25.48
C GLU A 60 -22.53 16.19 24.67
N ARG A 61 -22.94 15.40 23.68
CA ARG A 61 -22.02 14.59 22.85
C ARG A 61 -21.07 15.54 22.08
N PRO A 62 -19.74 15.44 22.26
CA PRO A 62 -18.79 16.30 21.54
C PRO A 62 -18.95 16.11 20.03
N ALA A 63 -19.08 17.20 19.28
CA ALA A 63 -19.30 17.18 17.83
C ALA A 63 -18.14 16.54 17.02
N ASN A 64 -16.96 16.37 17.63
CA ASN A 64 -15.78 15.80 17.00
C ASN A 64 -15.21 14.63 17.80
N LEU A 65 -15.67 13.40 17.49
CA LEU A 65 -15.14 12.16 18.08
C LEU A 65 -13.75 11.76 17.53
N VAL A 66 -13.24 12.46 16.51
CA VAL A 66 -11.94 12.16 15.88
C VAL A 66 -10.75 12.67 16.71
N VAL A 67 -10.96 13.62 17.63
CA VAL A 67 -9.88 14.20 18.47
C VAL A 67 -9.76 13.50 19.84
N ALA A 68 -10.72 12.65 20.21
CA ALA A 68 -10.80 12.02 21.53
C ALA A 68 -10.25 10.59 21.55
N ALA A 69 -8.99 10.41 21.14
CA ALA A 69 -8.24 9.18 21.41
C ALA A 69 -6.77 9.51 21.72
N LYS A 70 -6.53 10.07 22.90
CA LYS A 70 -5.19 10.12 23.51
C LYS A 70 -5.29 9.63 24.95
N PRO A 71 -4.62 8.53 25.34
CA PRO A 71 -4.60 8.13 26.74
C PRO A 71 -3.67 9.06 27.51
N ALA A 72 -4.23 9.81 28.47
CA ALA A 72 -3.47 10.67 29.37
C ALA A 72 -3.01 9.87 30.61
N GLY A 73 -1.70 9.62 30.70
CA GLY A 73 -1.02 9.41 31.98
C GLY A 73 -0.68 10.78 32.59
N GLY A 74 -1.05 11.01 33.85
CA GLY A 74 -0.91 12.29 34.58
C GLY A 74 0.54 12.73 34.82
N LYS A 75 0.86 13.91 35.39
CA LYS A 75 0.11 14.98 36.09
C LYS A 75 1.07 16.22 36.20
N PRO A 76 0.77 17.34 36.90
CA PRO A 76 0.36 18.64 36.32
C PRO A 76 1.31 19.84 36.64
N SER A 77 1.14 20.99 35.97
CA SER A 77 1.15 22.34 36.59
C SER A 77 0.94 23.47 35.57
N GLY A 78 0.01 24.40 35.88
CA GLY A 78 -0.12 25.80 35.38
C GLY A 78 -0.46 25.97 33.90
N GLY A 79 -1.60 26.50 33.45
CA GLY A 79 -2.34 27.67 33.95
C GLY A 79 -2.09 28.85 33.00
N GLY A 80 -2.94 29.06 31.99
CA GLY A 80 -2.92 30.30 31.21
C GLY A 80 -3.44 30.22 29.77
N ALA A 81 -4.65 30.76 29.58
CA ALA A 81 -5.20 31.43 28.39
C ALA A 81 -5.44 30.65 27.07
N ALA A 82 -6.71 30.74 26.66
CA ALA A 82 -7.27 30.33 25.41
C ALA A 82 -6.58 30.95 24.19
N GLY A 83 -6.16 30.09 23.27
CA GLY A 83 -6.06 30.40 21.85
C GLY A 83 -7.01 29.46 21.13
N ALA A 84 -8.08 29.99 20.55
CA ALA A 84 -8.92 29.27 19.62
C ALA A 84 -8.04 28.79 18.46
N SER A 85 -7.81 27.49 18.35
CA SER A 85 -7.30 26.89 17.13
C SER A 85 -8.41 27.02 16.09
N ALA A 86 -8.33 28.08 15.28
CA ALA A 86 -8.98 28.10 13.99
C ALA A 86 -8.52 26.88 13.21
N ASP A 87 -9.46 26.17 12.59
CA ASP A 87 -9.19 25.15 11.59
C ASP A 87 -8.35 25.80 10.47
N VAL A 88 -7.04 25.61 10.54
CA VAL A 88 -6.13 25.98 9.45
C VAL A 88 -6.33 24.92 8.38
N ALA A 89 -7.01 25.31 7.30
CA ALA A 89 -7.01 24.52 6.07
C ALA A 89 -5.56 24.17 5.71
N PRO A 90 -5.23 22.92 5.37
CA PRO A 90 -3.86 22.54 5.05
C PRO A 90 -3.26 23.48 3.98
N THR A 91 -2.27 24.29 4.35
CA THR A 91 -1.72 25.37 3.51
C THR A 91 -0.50 24.94 2.68
N GLY A 92 -0.41 23.66 2.33
CA GLY A 92 0.76 23.10 1.66
C GLY A 92 0.52 22.49 0.30
N GLU A 93 1.55 22.50 -0.56
CA GLU A 93 1.49 21.90 -1.90
C GLU A 93 0.99 20.44 -1.81
N TRP A 94 1.65 19.63 -0.98
CA TRP A 94 1.33 18.21 -0.85
C TRP A 94 0.03 17.92 -0.11
N ALA A 95 -0.32 18.75 0.86
CA ALA A 95 -1.52 18.54 1.66
C ALA A 95 -2.82 18.75 0.86
N SER A 96 -2.74 19.42 -0.29
CA SER A 96 -3.83 19.49 -1.26
C SER A 96 -3.95 18.25 -2.18
N ILE A 97 -2.89 17.45 -2.29
CA ILE A 97 -2.74 16.33 -3.24
C ILE A 97 -2.97 14.98 -2.57
N ILE A 98 -2.41 14.80 -1.37
CA ILE A 98 -2.37 13.52 -0.66
C ILE A 98 -2.39 13.73 0.86
N SER A 99 -3.17 12.91 1.57
CA SER A 99 -3.28 12.96 3.03
C SER A 99 -2.09 12.30 3.75
N PRO A 100 -1.76 12.70 5.00
CA PRO A 100 -0.73 12.04 5.81
C PRO A 100 -1.02 10.56 6.01
N THR A 101 -2.30 10.21 6.23
CA THR A 101 -2.76 8.84 6.46
C THR A 101 -2.50 7.95 5.24
N THR A 102 -2.80 8.43 4.03
CA THR A 102 -2.52 7.69 2.80
C THR A 102 -1.02 7.47 2.61
N ILE A 103 -0.18 8.48 2.91
CA ILE A 103 1.29 8.30 2.84
C ILE A 103 1.74 7.19 3.80
N GLU A 104 1.29 7.25 5.06
CA GLU A 104 1.69 6.30 6.08
C GLU A 104 1.24 4.88 5.78
N ASP A 105 0.02 4.72 5.28
CA ASP A 105 -0.54 3.42 4.93
C ASP A 105 0.10 2.86 3.67
N GLU A 106 0.46 3.70 2.70
CA GLU A 106 1.21 3.25 1.52
C GLU A 106 2.62 2.79 1.89
N VAL A 107 3.34 3.51 2.75
CA VAL A 107 4.67 3.07 3.23
C VAL A 107 4.57 1.68 3.90
N LYS A 108 3.53 1.44 4.70
CA LYS A 108 3.28 0.13 5.33
C LYS A 108 2.92 -0.94 4.29
N ALA A 109 2.11 -0.61 3.29
CA ALA A 109 1.73 -1.53 2.22
C ALA A 109 2.94 -1.93 1.36
N LEU A 110 3.77 -0.96 0.97
CA LEU A 110 5.00 -1.18 0.20
C LEU A 110 5.97 -2.10 0.95
N LYS A 111 6.06 -1.98 2.28
CA LYS A 111 6.88 -2.89 3.10
C LYS A 111 6.45 -4.35 2.95
N LEU A 112 5.16 -4.65 2.85
CA LEU A 112 4.69 -6.02 2.63
C LEU A 112 5.12 -6.56 1.27
N VAL A 113 5.10 -5.72 0.23
CA VAL A 113 5.54 -6.11 -1.12
C VAL A 113 7.06 -6.27 -1.19
N VAL A 114 7.81 -5.37 -0.56
CA VAL A 114 9.27 -5.49 -0.42
C VAL A 114 9.67 -6.75 0.34
N ASP A 115 8.90 -7.13 1.38
CA ASP A 115 9.16 -8.35 2.12
C ASP A 115 9.10 -9.60 1.24
N GLU A 116 8.14 -9.65 0.33
CA GLU A 116 7.94 -10.75 -0.62
C GLU A 116 9.00 -10.74 -1.73
N ALA A 117 9.31 -9.57 -2.29
CA ALA A 117 10.30 -9.44 -3.35
C ALA A 117 11.74 -9.73 -2.88
N VAL A 118 12.07 -9.40 -1.62
CA VAL A 118 13.41 -9.57 -1.04
C VAL A 118 13.41 -10.73 -0.05
N THR A 119 13.14 -11.93 -0.57
CA THR A 119 13.12 -13.19 0.20
C THR A 119 14.45 -13.91 0.12
N THR A 120 14.78 -14.46 -1.06
CA THR A 120 15.99 -15.26 -1.29
C THR A 120 16.81 -14.72 -2.45
N PRO A 121 18.15 -14.92 -2.46
CA PRO A 121 18.98 -14.44 -3.56
C PRO A 121 18.56 -14.96 -4.93
N GLY A 122 18.14 -16.23 -5.03
CA GLY A 122 17.74 -16.86 -6.28
C GLY A 122 16.46 -16.26 -6.89
N LYS A 123 15.44 -16.04 -6.07
CA LYS A 123 14.20 -15.36 -6.51
C LYS A 123 14.46 -13.91 -6.92
N PHE A 124 15.24 -13.21 -6.10
CA PHE A 124 15.66 -11.84 -6.38
C PHE A 124 16.37 -11.73 -7.73
N ALA A 125 17.38 -12.57 -7.98
CA ALA A 125 18.09 -12.62 -9.25
C ALA A 125 17.20 -13.03 -10.43
N GLY A 126 16.20 -13.89 -10.18
CA GLY A 126 15.29 -14.42 -11.18
C GLY A 126 14.39 -13.39 -11.83
N ASN A 127 13.85 -12.42 -11.09
CA ASN A 127 13.15 -11.22 -11.60
C ASN A 127 12.63 -10.30 -10.48
N ASP A 128 12.56 -10.75 -9.22
CA ASP A 128 11.96 -9.96 -8.13
C ASP A 128 12.73 -8.67 -7.82
N TYR A 129 13.99 -8.55 -8.29
CA TYR A 129 14.72 -7.29 -8.26
C TYR A 129 13.99 -6.14 -8.98
N LYS A 130 13.17 -6.44 -10.02
CA LYS A 130 12.34 -5.45 -10.72
C LYS A 130 11.21 -4.93 -9.84
N THR A 131 10.54 -5.83 -9.11
CA THR A 131 9.53 -5.47 -8.11
C THR A 131 10.18 -4.64 -7.01
N ALA A 132 11.32 -5.08 -6.47
CA ALA A 132 12.05 -4.33 -5.45
C ALA A 132 12.46 -2.93 -5.95
N ARG A 133 12.94 -2.81 -7.20
CA ARG A 133 13.25 -1.50 -7.81
C ARG A 133 12.03 -0.59 -7.80
N ARG A 134 10.88 -1.09 -8.25
CA ARG A 134 9.64 -0.33 -8.26
C ARG A 134 9.27 0.16 -6.87
N GLU A 135 9.19 -0.74 -5.90
CA GLU A 135 8.73 -0.36 -4.57
C GLU A 135 9.72 0.56 -3.84
N PHE A 136 11.03 0.36 -4.01
CA PHE A 136 12.01 1.30 -3.46
C PHE A 136 11.96 2.66 -4.14
N SER A 137 11.64 2.76 -5.44
CA SER A 137 11.40 4.05 -6.10
C SER A 137 10.18 4.77 -5.53
N VAL A 138 9.08 4.04 -5.28
CA VAL A 138 7.87 4.63 -4.68
C VAL A 138 8.14 5.04 -3.22
N LEU A 139 8.86 4.23 -2.45
CA LEU A 139 9.29 4.60 -1.09
C LEU A 139 10.14 5.87 -1.11
N ALA A 140 11.14 5.96 -1.99
CA ALA A 140 11.98 7.14 -2.12
C ALA A 140 11.14 8.39 -2.44
N MET A 141 10.19 8.27 -3.37
CA MET A 141 9.24 9.33 -3.71
C MET A 141 8.40 9.76 -2.50
N LEU A 142 7.82 8.81 -1.75
CA LEU A 142 7.00 9.13 -0.57
C LEU A 142 7.83 9.82 0.52
N PHE A 143 9.06 9.37 0.80
CA PHE A 143 9.93 10.03 1.76
C PHE A 143 10.41 11.41 1.28
N ALA A 144 10.55 11.63 -0.03
CA ALA A 144 10.76 12.96 -0.58
C ALA A 144 9.55 13.87 -0.34
N ILE A 145 8.33 13.36 -0.50
CA ILE A 145 7.09 14.09 -0.19
C ILE A 145 7.03 14.42 1.30
N ILE A 146 7.28 13.45 2.18
CA ILE A 146 7.29 13.63 3.64
C ILE A 146 8.28 14.74 4.04
N ASN A 147 9.46 14.78 3.42
CA ASN A 147 10.52 15.76 3.73
C ASN A 147 10.04 17.21 3.50
N THR A 148 9.12 17.45 2.57
CA THR A 148 8.57 18.77 2.24
C THR A 148 7.08 18.90 2.54
N TYR A 149 6.51 17.98 3.31
CA TYR A 149 5.08 17.99 3.61
C TYR A 149 4.74 19.06 4.65
N ASP A 150 3.76 19.92 4.36
CA ASP A 150 3.28 20.94 5.31
C ASP A 150 2.28 20.32 6.27
N GLY A 151 2.80 19.73 7.34
CA GLY A 151 2.02 19.06 8.38
C GLY A 151 2.83 17.98 9.08
N ASP A 152 2.17 17.33 10.03
CA ASP A 152 2.74 16.19 10.73
C ASP A 152 2.47 14.92 9.92
N VAL A 153 3.54 14.29 9.46
CA VAL A 153 3.53 12.96 8.88
C VAL A 153 4.56 12.14 9.64
N ARG A 154 4.24 10.88 9.92
CA ARG A 154 5.20 9.99 10.57
C ARG A 154 6.52 9.95 9.77
N TRP A 155 7.63 9.85 10.52
CA TRP A 155 9.00 9.75 9.98
C TRP A 155 9.58 11.03 9.36
N LYS A 156 8.95 12.19 9.53
CA LYS A 156 9.43 13.48 8.99
C LYS A 156 10.90 13.77 9.32
N ASP A 157 11.32 13.54 10.57
CA ASP A 157 12.71 13.76 11.02
C ASP A 157 13.74 12.87 10.30
N GLN A 158 13.30 11.75 9.73
CA GLN A 158 14.15 10.78 9.04
C GLN A 158 13.89 10.76 7.53
N ALA A 159 13.06 11.66 7.01
CA ALA A 159 12.54 11.59 5.65
C ALA A 159 13.64 11.79 4.61
N ALA A 160 14.50 12.78 4.78
CA ALA A 160 15.64 13.02 3.88
C ALA A 160 16.58 11.81 3.81
N ALA A 161 16.96 11.25 4.96
CA ALA A 161 17.87 10.09 5.01
C ALA A 161 17.21 8.83 4.42
N SER A 162 15.92 8.61 4.71
CA SER A 162 15.14 7.50 4.16
C SER A 162 15.00 7.60 2.64
N ARG A 163 14.67 8.79 2.13
CA ARG A 163 14.60 9.10 0.70
C ARG A 163 15.89 8.70 -0.01
N ASP A 164 17.04 9.19 0.45
CA ASP A 164 18.33 8.99 -0.22
C ASP A 164 18.73 7.52 -0.23
N VAL A 165 18.49 6.82 0.88
CA VAL A 165 18.84 5.42 1.04
C VAL A 165 17.96 4.51 0.18
N PHE A 166 16.65 4.77 0.11
CA PHE A 166 15.75 4.02 -0.76
C PHE A 166 15.97 4.36 -2.25
N ALA A 167 16.25 5.63 -2.58
CA ALA A 167 16.59 6.06 -3.94
C ALA A 167 17.83 5.32 -4.46
N ARG A 168 18.90 5.29 -3.67
CA ARG A 168 20.14 4.55 -4.00
C ARG A 168 19.86 3.07 -4.23
N THR A 169 19.07 2.44 -3.36
CA THR A 169 18.75 1.02 -3.52
C THR A 169 17.88 0.74 -4.73
N ALA A 170 16.92 1.61 -5.04
CA ALA A 170 16.13 1.52 -6.26
C ALA A 170 17.02 1.64 -7.51
N ALA A 171 17.93 2.62 -7.52
CA ALA A 171 18.88 2.81 -8.62
C ALA A 171 19.79 1.59 -8.84
N ASN A 172 20.23 0.94 -7.75
CA ASN A 172 21.04 -0.28 -7.81
C ASN A 172 20.24 -1.52 -8.21
N ALA A 173 18.94 -1.57 -7.89
CA ALA A 173 18.02 -2.63 -8.28
C ALA A 173 17.67 -2.66 -9.79
N LYS A 174 18.53 -2.11 -10.65
CA LYS A 174 18.47 -2.30 -12.12
C LYS A 174 18.92 -3.71 -12.53
N VAL A 175 19.66 -4.41 -11.67
CA VAL A 175 20.17 -5.77 -11.90
C VAL A 175 19.96 -6.67 -10.68
N GLY A 176 19.74 -7.97 -10.92
CA GLY A 176 19.49 -8.97 -9.89
C GLY A 176 20.77 -9.67 -9.39
N THR A 177 21.75 -8.94 -8.87
CA THR A 177 23.00 -9.55 -8.35
C THR A 177 22.94 -9.79 -6.84
N SER A 178 23.81 -10.68 -6.32
CA SER A 178 23.92 -10.94 -4.87
C SER A 178 24.26 -9.68 -4.07
N GLN A 179 25.07 -8.77 -4.63
CA GLN A 179 25.41 -7.50 -4.00
C GLN A 179 24.16 -6.64 -3.81
N VAL A 180 23.35 -6.49 -4.87
CA VAL A 180 22.11 -5.71 -4.83
C VAL A 180 21.08 -6.36 -3.91
N TYR A 181 20.98 -7.69 -3.91
CA TYR A 181 20.12 -8.43 -2.98
C TYR A 181 20.49 -8.13 -1.51
N ASN A 182 21.77 -8.18 -1.16
CA ASN A 182 22.21 -7.92 0.21
C ASN A 182 21.92 -6.47 0.64
N GLU A 183 22.08 -5.53 -0.28
CA GLU A 183 21.68 -4.14 -0.05
C GLU A 183 20.17 -4.01 0.17
N ALA A 184 19.35 -4.57 -0.74
CA ALA A 184 17.90 -4.56 -0.63
C ALA A 184 17.41 -5.23 0.66
N LYS A 185 18.07 -6.30 1.10
CA LYS A 185 17.78 -6.99 2.37
C LYS A 185 18.05 -6.08 3.57
N LEU A 186 19.14 -5.33 3.55
CA LEU A 186 19.44 -4.34 4.60
C LEU A 186 18.39 -3.22 4.62
N ARG A 187 17.98 -2.73 3.45
CA ARG A 187 16.92 -1.71 3.34
C ARG A 187 15.56 -2.19 3.80
N LYS A 188 15.22 -3.44 3.50
CA LYS A 188 14.02 -4.09 4.01
C LYS A 188 14.00 -4.11 5.55
N GLN A 189 15.13 -4.41 6.18
CA GLN A 189 15.24 -4.36 7.65
C GLN A 189 15.11 -2.93 8.17
N GLU A 190 15.79 -1.96 7.55
CA GLU A 190 15.69 -0.55 7.93
C GLU A 190 14.25 -0.02 7.81
N LEU A 191 13.51 -0.40 6.76
CA LEU A 191 12.09 -0.07 6.61
C LEU A 191 11.23 -0.71 7.72
N GLN A 192 11.52 -1.96 8.08
CA GLN A 192 10.86 -2.64 9.20
C GLN A 192 11.11 -1.93 10.53
N ASP A 193 12.34 -1.48 10.77
CA ASP A 193 12.74 -0.77 11.99
C ASP A 193 12.06 0.61 12.06
N LEU A 194 12.05 1.34 10.94
CA LEU A 194 11.38 2.63 10.81
C LEU A 194 9.86 2.53 11.08
N ILE A 195 9.19 1.52 10.51
CA ILE A 195 7.77 1.22 10.79
C ILE A 195 7.58 0.78 12.25
N GLY A 196 8.58 0.15 12.87
CA GLY A 196 8.61 -0.17 14.30
C GLY A 196 8.84 1.04 15.21
N GLY A 197 9.20 2.20 14.65
CA GLY A 197 9.48 3.43 15.39
C GLY A 197 10.95 3.58 15.81
N ALA A 198 11.84 2.71 15.36
CA ALA A 198 13.27 2.90 15.54
C ALA A 198 13.82 3.96 14.56
N ALA A 199 14.94 4.56 14.93
CA ALA A 199 15.68 5.47 14.07
C ALA A 199 16.60 4.68 13.13
N LEU A 200 16.73 5.16 11.90
CA LEU A 200 17.78 4.72 10.98
C LEU A 200 19.16 5.11 11.52
N PRO A 201 20.22 4.39 11.12
CA PRO A 201 21.58 4.82 11.40
C PRO A 201 21.82 6.24 10.89
N ASP A 202 22.51 7.05 11.69
CA ASP A 202 22.83 8.44 11.34
C ASP A 202 23.67 8.49 10.05
N ARG A 203 23.22 9.32 9.10
CA ARG A 203 23.76 9.42 7.74
C ARG A 203 23.59 10.85 7.24
N PRO A 204 24.58 11.37 6.49
CA PRO A 204 24.38 12.63 5.78
C PRO A 204 23.25 12.46 4.76
N ALA A 205 22.32 13.41 4.76
CA ALA A 205 21.21 13.45 3.84
C ALA A 205 21.10 14.85 3.22
N SER A 206 20.72 14.92 1.95
CA SER A 206 20.50 16.20 1.29
C SER A 206 19.25 16.87 1.88
N ALA A 207 19.35 18.12 2.33
CA ALA A 207 18.20 18.82 2.89
C ALA A 207 17.08 19.03 1.84
N GLN A 208 17.47 19.29 0.60
CA GLN A 208 16.54 19.53 -0.51
C GLN A 208 16.33 18.28 -1.34
N ASN A 209 15.15 18.19 -1.97
CA ASN A 209 14.84 17.14 -2.93
C ASN A 209 15.43 17.50 -4.30
N ASP A 210 16.24 16.61 -4.86
CA ASP A 210 16.63 16.62 -6.27
C ASP A 210 15.92 15.44 -6.96
N TRP A 211 14.82 15.73 -7.65
CA TRP A 211 13.97 14.70 -8.24
C TRP A 211 14.69 13.85 -9.29
N SER A 212 15.74 14.37 -9.93
CA SER A 212 16.57 13.62 -10.87
C SER A 212 17.32 12.45 -10.23
N GLN A 213 17.51 12.47 -8.90
CA GLN A 213 18.26 11.46 -8.15
C GLN A 213 17.37 10.61 -7.24
N ILE A 214 16.09 10.95 -7.07
CA ILE A 214 15.19 10.31 -6.11
C ILE A 214 14.50 9.08 -6.71
N CYS A 215 13.96 9.22 -7.91
CA CYS A 215 13.20 8.15 -8.56
C CYS A 215 13.25 8.27 -10.09
N ASP A 216 13.30 7.13 -10.76
CA ASP A 216 13.23 7.06 -12.22
C ASP A 216 11.75 7.07 -12.69
N ARG A 217 11.46 7.65 -13.86
CA ARG A 217 10.13 7.64 -14.51
C ARG A 217 9.56 6.24 -14.70
N GLY A 218 10.36 5.30 -15.21
CA GLY A 218 9.91 3.95 -15.56
C GLY A 218 9.23 3.18 -14.40
N PRO A 219 9.88 3.04 -13.23
CA PRO A 219 9.26 2.49 -12.02
C PRO A 219 7.93 3.14 -11.62
N LEU A 220 7.84 4.48 -11.66
CA LEU A 220 6.61 5.19 -11.33
C LEU A 220 5.49 4.91 -12.35
N MET A 221 5.83 4.85 -13.64
CA MET A 221 4.89 4.46 -14.69
C MET A 221 4.37 3.03 -14.52
N GLN A 222 5.22 2.08 -14.13
CA GLN A 222 4.79 0.71 -13.83
C GLN A 222 3.81 0.66 -12.63
N ARG A 223 4.04 1.50 -11.63
CA ARG A 223 3.15 1.65 -10.47
C ARG A 223 1.80 2.25 -10.88
N LEU A 224 1.79 3.25 -11.77
CA LEU A 224 0.56 3.81 -12.33
C LEU A 224 -0.21 2.82 -13.21
N GLU A 225 0.49 2.07 -14.08
CA GLU A 225 -0.13 1.04 -14.92
C GLU A 225 -0.79 -0.06 -14.07
N THR A 226 -0.10 -0.50 -13.01
CA THR A 226 -0.66 -1.45 -12.05
C THR A 226 -1.90 -0.88 -11.37
N SER A 227 -1.83 0.37 -10.91
CA SER A 227 -2.96 1.07 -10.30
C SER A 227 -4.17 1.14 -11.23
N LEU A 228 -3.98 1.61 -12.45
CA LEU A 228 -5.05 1.78 -13.43
C LEU A 228 -5.73 0.45 -13.75
N ASN A 229 -4.93 -0.57 -14.10
CA ASN A 229 -5.43 -1.83 -14.66
C ASN A 229 -5.99 -2.79 -13.59
N THR A 230 -5.40 -2.81 -12.39
CA THR A 230 -5.74 -3.80 -11.37
C THR A 230 -6.63 -3.25 -10.26
N LYS A 231 -6.71 -1.92 -10.13
CA LYS A 231 -7.46 -1.25 -9.07
C LYS A 231 -8.48 -0.29 -9.64
N LEU A 232 -8.06 0.87 -10.13
CA LEU A 232 -8.96 1.98 -10.50
C LEU A 232 -10.05 1.52 -11.48
N GLN A 233 -9.68 0.90 -12.61
CA GLN A 233 -10.67 0.44 -13.60
C GLN A 233 -11.63 -0.64 -13.06
N PRO A 234 -11.15 -1.76 -12.46
CA PRO A 234 -12.04 -2.75 -11.87
C PRO A 234 -12.96 -2.18 -10.79
N TRP A 235 -12.43 -1.36 -9.88
CA TRP A 235 -13.17 -0.83 -8.73
C TRP A 235 -14.21 0.22 -9.13
N THR A 236 -14.03 0.92 -10.24
CA THR A 236 -15.05 1.86 -10.77
C THR A 236 -15.92 1.25 -11.87
N SER A 237 -15.80 -0.04 -12.15
CA SER A 237 -16.51 -0.68 -13.28
C SER A 237 -18.04 -0.66 -13.14
N ASN A 238 -18.54 -0.59 -11.91
CA ASN A 238 -19.95 -0.46 -11.58
C ASN A 238 -20.13 0.01 -10.13
N LYS A 239 -21.37 0.33 -9.75
CA LYS A 239 -21.72 0.83 -8.41
C LYS A 239 -21.38 -0.14 -7.27
N ALA A 240 -21.49 -1.45 -7.50
CA ALA A 240 -21.26 -2.44 -6.45
C ALA A 240 -19.76 -2.54 -6.12
N GLU A 241 -18.90 -2.60 -7.14
CA GLU A 241 -17.45 -2.58 -6.92
C GLU A 241 -16.99 -1.24 -6.32
N PHE A 242 -17.56 -0.12 -6.77
CA PHE A 242 -17.23 1.20 -6.22
C PHE A 242 -17.54 1.28 -4.72
N ALA A 243 -18.75 0.85 -4.32
CA ALA A 243 -19.14 0.87 -2.92
C ALA A 243 -18.27 -0.06 -2.06
N LYS A 244 -17.91 -1.23 -2.60
CA LYS A 244 -17.09 -2.24 -1.91
C LYS A 244 -15.64 -1.80 -1.70
N HIS A 245 -15.10 -0.98 -2.60
CA HIS A 245 -13.69 -0.56 -2.60
C HIS A 245 -13.51 0.94 -2.37
N SER A 246 -14.49 1.62 -1.77
CA SER A 246 -14.48 3.08 -1.65
C SER A 246 -13.25 3.62 -0.89
N GLU A 247 -12.88 2.98 0.22
CA GLU A 247 -11.70 3.37 1.01
C GLU A 247 -10.39 3.12 0.25
N GLU A 248 -10.25 1.96 -0.39
CA GLU A 248 -9.06 1.64 -1.18
C GLU A 248 -8.96 2.49 -2.45
N LEU A 249 -10.10 2.85 -3.05
CA LEU A 249 -10.17 3.74 -4.21
C LEU A 249 -9.75 5.16 -3.84
N PHE A 250 -10.16 5.66 -2.66
CA PHE A 250 -9.67 6.94 -2.14
C PHE A 250 -8.14 6.94 -2.03
N HIS A 251 -7.60 5.92 -1.35
CA HIS A 251 -6.17 5.76 -1.14
C HIS A 251 -5.40 5.71 -2.47
N GLU A 252 -5.85 4.87 -3.39
CA GLU A 252 -5.17 4.67 -4.67
C GLU A 252 -5.24 5.91 -5.56
N ALA A 253 -6.35 6.66 -5.51
CA ALA A 253 -6.49 7.93 -6.22
C ALA A 253 -5.53 9.01 -5.67
N GLU A 254 -5.36 9.11 -4.35
CA GLU A 254 -4.38 10.03 -3.76
C GLU A 254 -2.93 9.67 -4.14
N ILE A 255 -2.58 8.38 -4.13
CA ILE A 255 -1.25 7.93 -4.60
C ILE A 255 -1.05 8.23 -6.09
N THR A 256 -2.07 8.00 -6.92
CA THR A 256 -2.04 8.32 -8.35
C THR A 256 -1.82 9.82 -8.56
N ALA A 257 -2.52 10.67 -7.80
CA ALA A 257 -2.34 12.12 -7.87
C ALA A 257 -0.92 12.54 -7.44
N ALA A 258 -0.37 11.95 -6.39
CA ALA A 258 0.98 12.23 -5.92
C ALA A 258 2.05 11.84 -6.95
N ILE A 259 1.95 10.64 -7.55
CA ILE A 259 2.89 10.21 -8.60
C ILE A 259 2.78 11.14 -9.81
N SER A 260 1.57 11.50 -10.22
CA SER A 260 1.33 12.43 -11.34
C SER A 260 2.01 13.79 -11.10
N ALA A 261 1.87 14.34 -9.88
CA ALA A 261 2.50 15.60 -9.50
C ALA A 261 4.03 15.50 -9.51
N VAL A 262 4.59 14.38 -9.06
CA VAL A 262 6.04 14.12 -9.08
C VAL A 262 6.56 14.05 -10.51
N LEU A 263 5.89 13.35 -11.42
CA LEU A 263 6.32 13.22 -12.82
C LEU A 263 6.43 14.58 -13.54
N ALA A 264 5.67 15.59 -13.11
CA ALA A 264 5.74 16.96 -13.64
C ALA A 264 6.72 17.88 -12.89
N LYS A 265 7.55 17.36 -11.96
CA LYS A 265 8.55 18.16 -11.24
C LYS A 265 9.81 18.40 -12.10
N PRO A 266 10.46 19.57 -11.95
CA PRO A 266 11.78 19.80 -12.53
C PRO A 266 12.78 18.72 -12.10
N GLY A 267 13.62 18.27 -13.05
CA GLY A 267 14.58 17.19 -12.85
C GLY A 267 14.03 15.79 -13.14
N MET A 268 12.72 15.61 -13.28
CA MET A 268 12.16 14.36 -13.81
C MET A 268 12.32 14.29 -15.33
N GLU A 269 12.49 13.07 -15.85
CA GLU A 269 12.53 12.80 -17.29
C GLU A 269 11.26 13.32 -17.97
N ASP A 270 11.44 14.21 -18.95
CA ASP A 270 10.40 14.96 -19.66
C ASP A 270 9.51 15.87 -18.78
N GLY A 271 9.78 15.99 -17.48
CA GLY A 271 8.95 16.76 -16.54
C GLY A 271 8.89 18.27 -16.82
N GLU A 272 9.87 18.79 -17.56
CA GLU A 272 9.96 20.18 -18.00
C GLU A 272 9.41 20.41 -19.42
N ASP A 273 9.07 19.33 -20.13
CA ASP A 273 8.36 19.42 -21.41
C ASP A 273 6.89 19.76 -21.15
N GLU A 274 6.39 20.80 -21.83
CA GLU A 274 5.07 21.37 -21.53
C GLU A 274 3.93 20.39 -21.80
N ASP A 275 4.03 19.61 -22.88
CA ASP A 275 3.03 18.65 -23.31
C ASP A 275 3.03 17.43 -22.37
N TYR A 276 4.21 16.91 -22.01
CA TYR A 276 4.34 15.84 -21.02
C TYR A 276 3.76 16.25 -19.66
N ALA A 277 4.15 17.43 -19.17
CA ALA A 277 3.66 17.97 -17.91
C ALA A 277 2.14 18.21 -17.95
N ALA A 278 1.56 18.56 -19.10
CA ALA A 278 0.11 18.70 -19.27
C ALA A 278 -0.63 17.37 -19.12
N PHE A 279 -0.11 16.27 -19.68
CA PHE A 279 -0.69 14.93 -19.46
C PHE A 279 -0.62 14.52 -17.99
N ALA A 280 0.53 14.72 -17.33
CA ALA A 280 0.70 14.43 -15.91
C ALA A 280 -0.28 15.25 -15.05
N LYS A 281 -0.44 16.55 -15.31
CA LYS A 281 -1.41 17.40 -14.61
C LYS A 281 -2.87 16.99 -14.87
N THR A 282 -3.19 16.54 -16.09
CA THR A 282 -4.52 16.01 -16.41
C THR A 282 -4.83 14.75 -15.60
N MET A 283 -3.87 13.83 -15.52
CA MET A 283 -3.97 12.62 -14.70
C MET A 283 -4.09 12.97 -13.21
N GLN A 284 -3.29 13.92 -12.71
CA GLN A 284 -3.37 14.39 -11.32
C GLN A 284 -4.76 14.92 -11.00
N LYS A 285 -5.31 15.80 -11.86
CA LYS A 285 -6.64 16.37 -11.67
C LYS A 285 -7.71 15.29 -11.67
N ALA A 286 -7.67 14.37 -12.64
CA ALA A 286 -8.63 13.28 -12.72
C ALA A 286 -8.56 12.36 -11.49
N ALA A 287 -7.36 12.08 -10.97
CA ALA A 287 -7.21 11.35 -9.72
C ALA A 287 -7.82 12.09 -8.53
N ARG A 288 -7.70 13.43 -8.45
CA ARG A 288 -8.43 14.22 -7.43
C ARG A 288 -9.95 14.22 -7.64
N ASP A 289 -10.42 14.19 -8.89
CA ASP A 289 -11.86 14.04 -9.17
C ASP A 289 -12.39 12.67 -8.68
N ILE A 290 -11.57 11.60 -8.67
CA ILE A 290 -11.93 10.32 -8.04
C ILE A 290 -12.03 10.46 -6.51
N VAL A 291 -11.09 11.17 -5.88
CA VAL A 291 -11.13 11.42 -4.43
C VAL A 291 -12.42 12.14 -4.04
N ASP A 292 -12.81 13.16 -4.78
CA ASP A 292 -14.05 13.90 -4.54
C ASP A 292 -15.28 13.02 -4.82
N ALA A 293 -15.24 12.20 -5.86
CA ALA A 293 -16.30 11.24 -6.16
C ALA A 293 -16.51 10.23 -5.02
N VAL A 294 -15.43 9.72 -4.40
CA VAL A 294 -15.54 8.84 -3.22
C VAL A 294 -16.19 9.57 -2.04
N LYS A 295 -15.74 10.79 -1.74
CA LYS A 295 -16.32 11.59 -0.64
C LYS A 295 -17.81 11.89 -0.86
N LEU A 296 -18.22 12.06 -2.11
CA LEU A 296 -19.61 12.32 -2.50
C LEU A 296 -20.41 11.04 -2.79
N ASN A 297 -19.81 9.86 -2.64
CA ASN A 297 -20.39 8.57 -2.98
C ASN A 297 -20.96 8.52 -4.42
N ASN A 298 -20.20 9.07 -5.38
CA ASN A 298 -20.59 9.25 -6.78
C ASN A 298 -19.80 8.31 -7.71
N ALA A 299 -20.32 7.09 -7.90
CA ALA A 299 -19.66 6.07 -8.72
C ALA A 299 -19.47 6.48 -10.19
N GLU A 300 -20.45 7.18 -10.77
CA GLU A 300 -20.39 7.65 -12.15
C GLU A 300 -19.28 8.67 -12.36
N GLN A 301 -19.10 9.62 -11.43
CA GLN A 301 -18.01 10.58 -11.48
C GLN A 301 -16.65 9.89 -11.36
N ALA A 302 -16.51 8.92 -10.45
CA ALA A 302 -15.27 8.16 -10.31
C ALA A 302 -14.93 7.40 -11.61
N SER A 303 -15.91 6.71 -12.20
CA SER A 303 -15.72 6.00 -13.48
C SER A 303 -15.34 6.94 -14.62
N SER A 304 -15.97 8.12 -14.71
CA SER A 304 -15.64 9.14 -15.71
C SER A 304 -14.21 9.63 -15.54
N ALA A 305 -13.78 9.89 -14.31
CA ALA A 305 -12.43 10.35 -14.01
C ALA A 305 -11.37 9.29 -14.33
N VAL A 306 -11.64 8.01 -14.05
CA VAL A 306 -10.77 6.89 -14.51
C VAL A 306 -10.64 6.86 -16.03
N GLY A 307 -11.72 7.16 -16.76
CA GLY A 307 -11.68 7.31 -18.22
C GLY A 307 -10.73 8.41 -18.70
N VAL A 308 -10.69 9.55 -17.98
CA VAL A 308 -9.76 10.65 -18.26
C VAL A 308 -8.31 10.24 -17.99
N ILE A 309 -8.05 9.54 -16.87
CA ILE A 309 -6.70 8.99 -16.57
C ILE A 309 -6.26 8.07 -17.70
N ASN A 310 -7.10 7.11 -18.09
CA ASN A 310 -6.78 6.16 -19.15
C ASN A 310 -6.45 6.86 -20.47
N LYS A 311 -7.25 7.88 -20.83
CA LYS A 311 -7.01 8.69 -22.03
C LYS A 311 -5.67 9.42 -21.97
N ALA A 312 -5.36 10.09 -20.84
CA ALA A 312 -4.09 10.77 -20.65
C ALA A 312 -2.90 9.81 -20.73
N CYS A 313 -3.01 8.60 -20.17
CA CYS A 313 -1.99 7.56 -20.30
C CYS A 313 -1.81 7.12 -21.76
N SER A 314 -2.89 6.93 -22.52
CA SER A 314 -2.81 6.54 -23.93
C SER A 314 -2.15 7.63 -24.78
N GLU A 315 -2.62 8.87 -24.68
CA GLU A 315 -2.10 10.01 -25.46
C GLU A 315 -0.63 10.31 -25.11
N CYS A 316 -0.26 10.28 -23.82
CA CYS A 316 1.14 10.41 -23.42
C CYS A 316 2.01 9.27 -23.97
N HIS A 317 1.53 8.02 -23.94
CA HIS A 317 2.31 6.90 -24.46
C HIS A 317 2.49 6.92 -25.98
N GLU A 318 1.57 7.51 -26.74
CA GLU A 318 1.74 7.70 -28.19
C GLU A 318 2.92 8.62 -28.52
N LEU A 319 3.22 9.58 -27.64
CA LEU A 319 4.26 10.59 -27.85
C LEU A 319 5.59 10.25 -27.15
N TYR A 320 5.54 9.68 -25.93
CA TYR A 320 6.71 9.58 -25.04
C TYR A 320 7.12 8.13 -24.68
N ARG A 321 6.42 7.08 -25.15
CA ARG A 321 6.78 5.68 -24.80
C ARG A 321 7.96 5.12 -25.61
N SER A 322 8.17 5.64 -26.81
CA SER A 322 9.21 5.22 -27.75
C SER A 322 10.47 6.06 -27.69
N SER A 323 10.50 7.09 -26.84
CA SER A 323 11.64 7.97 -26.57
C SER A 323 12.41 7.52 -25.33
#